data_AF-A0A6I8U047-F1
#
_entry.id   AF-A0A6I8U047-F1
#
_cell.length_a   1.000
_cell.length_b   1.000
_cell.length_c   1.000
_cell.angle_alpha   90.00
_cell.angle_beta   90.00
_cell.angle_gamma   90.00
#
_symmetry.space_group_name_H-M   'P 1'
#
loop_
_entity.id
_entity.type
_entity.pdbx_description
1 polymer ?
#
loop_
_entity_poly.entity_id
_entity_poly.type
_entity_poly.pdbx_seq_one_letter_code
_entity_poly.pdbx_strand_id
1 'polypeptide(L)'
;MFRCHLNLTNFLCKMCASYLYHSPYSKCIALYRQYIIIILYRTNIFDQFFLGHHLKHFSNMIKLLSCLLLALIFSTAYSTTYTKSQVREIFAAGKECMRSLNIPMTSDIIERVLYNRDVVKDEETLKYFDCGCKKLGWVDNEGNVLMSPMVEFFSRNVPRKAVEEVLEKCKTFFDGANVGEKMFNFHQCFFEQKKF
;
A
#
# COMPACT_ATOMS: atom_id res chain seq x y z
N MET A 1 -39.31 1.02 27.31
CA MET A 1 -39.06 0.16 26.14
C MET A 1 -38.46 1.04 25.04
N PHE A 2 -37.13 1.12 24.94
CA PHE A 2 -36.45 1.97 23.96
C PHE A 2 -36.47 1.31 22.58
N ARG A 3 -37.14 1.92 21.60
CA ARG A 3 -37.00 1.58 20.17
C ARG A 3 -35.93 2.48 19.56
N CYS A 4 -34.74 1.93 19.32
CA CYS A 4 -33.75 2.53 18.42
C CYS A 4 -34.14 2.22 16.97
N HIS A 5 -34.70 3.20 16.26
CA HIS A 5 -34.69 3.19 14.79
C HIS A 5 -33.31 3.64 14.31
N LEU A 6 -32.37 2.70 14.18
CA LEU A 6 -31.11 2.98 13.50
C LEU A 6 -31.35 3.02 11.98
N ASN A 7 -31.19 4.20 11.40
CA ASN A 7 -31.23 4.41 9.95
C ASN A 7 -29.92 3.87 9.36
N LEU A 8 -29.97 2.66 8.79
CA LEU A 8 -28.82 1.85 8.34
C LEU A 8 -27.90 2.61 7.34
N THR A 9 -28.47 3.53 6.57
CA THR A 9 -27.76 4.39 5.62
C THR A 9 -26.83 5.40 6.30
N ASN A 10 -27.24 6.00 7.43
CA ASN A 10 -26.39 6.90 8.21
C ASN A 10 -25.25 6.16 8.93
N PHE A 11 -25.49 4.90 9.30
CA PHE A 11 -24.47 4.07 9.96
C PHE A 11 -23.36 3.68 8.98
N LEU A 12 -23.71 3.21 7.78
CA LEU A 12 -22.74 2.84 6.74
C LEU A 12 -21.93 4.05 6.24
N CYS A 13 -22.56 5.23 6.13
CA CYS A 13 -21.87 6.46 5.70
C CYS A 13 -20.85 6.94 6.74
N LYS A 14 -21.16 6.86 8.04
CA LYS A 14 -20.19 7.14 9.12
C LYS A 14 -19.05 6.13 9.16
N MET A 15 -19.32 4.86 8.86
CA MET A 15 -18.31 3.80 8.87
C MET A 15 -17.27 3.97 7.74
N CYS A 16 -17.71 4.38 6.54
CA CYS A 16 -16.80 4.73 5.45
C CYS A 16 -15.96 5.98 5.75
N ALA A 17 -16.55 6.99 6.40
CA ALA A 17 -15.83 8.22 6.77
C ALA A 17 -14.70 7.97 7.78
N SER A 18 -14.91 7.07 8.76
CA SER A 18 -13.89 6.72 9.76
C SER A 18 -12.74 5.88 9.19
N TYR A 19 -13.01 5.01 8.19
CA TYR A 19 -11.95 4.22 7.52
C TYR A 19 -11.04 5.06 6.61
N LEU A 20 -11.53 6.21 6.14
CA LEU A 20 -10.79 7.11 5.24
C LEU A 20 -9.76 8.01 5.95
N TYR A 21 -9.79 8.10 7.28
CA TYR A 21 -8.96 9.04 8.03
C TYR A 21 -7.52 8.53 8.33
N HIS A 22 -7.22 7.26 8.01
CA HIS A 22 -5.91 6.64 8.30
C HIS A 22 -5.21 5.99 7.09
N SER A 23 -5.66 6.29 5.87
CA SER A 23 -5.11 5.70 4.65
C SER A 23 -4.12 6.65 3.95
N PRO A 24 -2.91 6.20 3.55
CA PRO A 24 -1.84 7.06 3.01
C PRO A 24 -2.05 7.49 1.54
N TYR A 25 -3.26 7.34 0.99
CA TYR A 25 -3.54 7.61 -0.43
C TYR A 25 -4.27 8.94 -0.63
N SER A 26 -3.56 10.06 -0.53
CA SER A 26 -4.12 11.39 -0.73
C SER A 26 -4.72 11.60 -2.14
N LYS A 27 -4.14 10.96 -3.17
CA LYS A 27 -4.64 11.03 -4.56
C LYS A 27 -5.90 10.19 -4.80
N CYS A 28 -6.03 9.01 -4.18
CA CYS A 28 -7.25 8.20 -4.28
C CYS A 28 -8.43 8.84 -3.54
N ILE A 29 -8.18 9.52 -2.42
CA ILE A 29 -9.22 10.21 -1.65
C ILE A 29 -9.80 11.41 -2.44
N ALA A 30 -8.97 12.13 -3.20
CA ALA A 30 -9.42 13.23 -4.04
C ALA A 30 -10.31 12.75 -5.20
N LEU A 31 -9.92 11.66 -5.88
CA LEU A 31 -10.71 11.04 -6.94
C LEU A 31 -12.03 10.45 -6.39
N TYR A 32 -11.99 9.83 -5.21
CA TYR A 32 -13.18 9.31 -4.53
C TYR A 32 -14.19 10.41 -4.16
N ARG A 33 -13.72 11.57 -3.68
CA ARG A 33 -14.59 12.73 -3.39
C ARG A 33 -15.29 13.27 -4.64
N GLN A 34 -14.58 13.39 -5.76
CA GLN A 34 -15.18 13.85 -7.02
C GLN A 34 -16.18 12.82 -7.57
N TYR A 35 -15.86 11.53 -7.50
CA TYR A 35 -16.72 10.46 -8.03
C TYR A 35 -18.01 10.27 -7.23
N ILE A 36 -17.95 10.38 -5.89
CA ILE A 36 -19.15 10.35 -5.03
C ILE A 36 -20.10 11.51 -5.35
N ILE A 37 -19.58 12.72 -5.56
CA ILE A 37 -20.41 13.89 -5.88
C ILE A 37 -21.17 13.66 -7.20
N ILE A 38 -20.51 13.09 -8.22
CA ILE A 38 -21.13 12.79 -9.52
C ILE A 38 -22.23 11.72 -9.39
N ILE A 39 -21.98 10.66 -8.61
CA ILE A 39 -22.97 9.60 -8.36
C ILE A 39 -24.19 10.16 -7.61
N LEU A 40 -23.96 10.94 -6.54
CA LEU A 40 -25.03 11.56 -5.76
C LEU A 40 -25.86 12.54 -6.60
N TYR A 41 -25.23 13.34 -7.46
CA TYR A 41 -25.92 14.27 -8.35
C TYR A 41 -26.80 13.54 -9.38
N ARG A 42 -26.29 12.45 -9.99
CA ARG A 42 -27.08 11.65 -10.94
C ARG A 42 -28.27 10.95 -10.29
N THR A 43 -28.13 10.46 -9.06
CA THR A 43 -29.25 9.83 -8.35
C THR A 43 -30.36 10.82 -7.98
N ASN A 44 -30.02 12.08 -7.70
CA ASN A 44 -31.00 13.10 -7.34
C ASN A 44 -31.83 13.57 -8.55
N ILE A 45 -31.21 13.66 -9.74
CA ILE A 45 -31.91 13.98 -11.00
C ILE A 45 -32.85 12.84 -11.42
N PHE A 46 -32.48 11.58 -11.17
CA PHE A 46 -33.30 10.42 -11.52
C PHE A 46 -34.59 10.32 -10.68
N ASP A 47 -34.55 10.73 -9.41
CA ASP A 47 -35.72 10.69 -8.51
C ASP A 47 -36.77 11.77 -8.86
N GLN A 48 -36.41 12.84 -9.60
CA GLN A 48 -37.37 13.87 -10.06
C GLN A 48 -38.16 13.50 -11.33
N PHE A 49 -37.69 12.55 -12.14
CA PHE A 49 -38.27 12.30 -13.47
C PHE A 49 -39.30 11.15 -13.51
N PHE A 50 -39.46 10.37 -12.44
CA PHE A 50 -40.28 9.16 -12.46
C PHE A 50 -41.24 9.05 -11.26
N LEU A 51 -42.33 9.84 -11.29
CA LEU A 51 -43.44 9.79 -10.32
C LEU A 51 -44.45 8.70 -10.71
N GLY A 52 -44.09 7.43 -10.53
CA GLY A 52 -45.00 6.29 -10.66
C GLY A 52 -44.81 5.30 -9.52
N HIS A 53 -45.88 4.97 -8.79
CA HIS A 53 -45.83 4.16 -7.56
C HIS A 53 -45.21 2.75 -7.75
N HIS A 54 -45.22 2.21 -8.98
CA HIS A 54 -44.56 0.95 -9.34
C HIS A 54 -43.04 1.04 -9.55
N LEU A 55 -42.47 2.24 -9.76
CA LEU A 55 -41.04 2.44 -10.01
C LEU A 55 -40.22 2.56 -8.72
N LYS A 56 -40.87 2.75 -7.56
CA LYS A 56 -40.21 2.88 -6.26
C LYS A 56 -39.49 1.60 -5.84
N HIS A 57 -40.08 0.44 -6.16
CA HIS A 57 -39.45 -0.87 -5.91
C HIS A 57 -38.23 -1.08 -6.81
N PHE A 58 -38.30 -0.63 -8.06
CA PHE A 58 -37.20 -0.75 -9.03
C PHE A 58 -36.02 0.17 -8.67
N SER A 59 -36.30 1.41 -8.24
CA SER A 59 -35.28 2.36 -7.75
C SER A 59 -34.53 1.81 -6.52
N ASN A 60 -35.24 1.21 -5.56
CA ASN A 60 -34.61 0.61 -4.39
C ASN A 60 -33.73 -0.60 -4.73
N MET A 61 -34.14 -1.41 -5.72
CA MET A 61 -33.38 -2.55 -6.20
C MET A 61 -32.08 -2.12 -6.90
N ILE A 62 -32.13 -1.07 -7.72
CA ILE A 62 -30.94 -0.50 -8.39
C ILE A 62 -29.96 0.10 -7.37
N LYS A 63 -30.47 0.81 -6.35
CA LYS A 63 -29.65 1.36 -5.25
C LYS A 63 -28.93 0.24 -4.48
N LEU A 64 -29.61 -0.87 -4.19
CA LEU A 64 -29.03 -2.05 -3.54
C LEU A 64 -27.96 -2.74 -4.41
N LEU A 65 -28.25 -2.97 -5.69
CA LEU A 65 -27.29 -3.58 -6.62
C LEU A 65 -26.04 -2.72 -6.80
N SER A 66 -26.21 -1.40 -6.92
CA SER A 66 -25.10 -0.46 -7.06
C SER A 66 -24.21 -0.44 -5.82
N CYS A 67 -24.80 -0.49 -4.62
CA CYS A 67 -24.04 -0.60 -3.37
C CYS A 67 -23.28 -1.94 -3.26
N LEU A 68 -23.90 -3.05 -3.69
CA LEU A 68 -23.27 -4.38 -3.65
C LEU A 68 -22.08 -4.47 -4.62
N LEU A 69 -22.23 -3.93 -5.84
CA LEU A 69 -21.16 -3.86 -6.83
C LEU A 69 -19.99 -2.98 -6.36
N LEU A 70 -20.27 -1.83 -5.76
CA LEU A 70 -19.23 -0.98 -5.18
C LEU A 70 -18.50 -1.70 -4.04
N ALA A 71 -19.23 -2.35 -3.13
CA ALA A 71 -18.62 -3.11 -2.04
C ALA A 71 -17.70 -4.24 -2.53
N LEU A 72 -18.10 -4.94 -3.60
CA LEU A 72 -17.29 -5.99 -4.23
C LEU A 72 -16.03 -5.45 -4.92
N ILE A 73 -16.09 -4.25 -5.51
CA ILE A 73 -14.90 -3.60 -6.09
C ILE A 73 -13.92 -3.21 -4.98
N PHE A 74 -14.42 -2.67 -3.85
CA PHE A 74 -13.56 -2.27 -2.73
C PHE A 74 -12.93 -3.45 -1.99
N SER A 75 -13.56 -4.63 -1.95
CA SER A 75 -12.97 -5.81 -1.31
C SER A 75 -11.81 -6.44 -2.09
N THR A 76 -11.58 -6.05 -3.36
CA THR A 76 -10.45 -6.56 -4.16
C THR A 76 -9.19 -5.71 -4.07
N ALA A 77 -9.23 -4.53 -3.43
CA ALA A 77 -8.07 -3.67 -3.22
C ALA A 77 -7.31 -4.02 -1.92
N TYR A 78 -7.06 -5.31 -1.68
CA TYR A 78 -6.13 -5.73 -0.63
C TYR A 78 -4.71 -5.51 -1.16
N SER A 79 -4.22 -4.27 -1.10
CA SER A 79 -2.79 -3.99 -1.29
C SER A 79 -2.05 -4.88 -0.29
N THR A 80 -1.21 -5.80 -0.76
CA THR A 80 -0.46 -6.69 0.13
C THR A 80 0.72 -5.94 0.72
N THR A 81 0.40 -4.98 1.59
CA THR A 81 1.37 -4.34 2.46
C THR A 81 2.09 -5.37 3.30
N TYR A 82 3.34 -5.06 3.65
CA TYR A 82 4.13 -5.80 4.62
C TYR A 82 3.29 -6.21 5.86
N THR A 83 3.48 -7.43 6.32
CA THR A 83 2.94 -7.90 7.60
C THR A 83 3.53 -7.11 8.76
N LYS A 84 2.82 -7.13 9.91
CA LYS A 84 3.33 -6.51 11.14
C LYS A 84 4.68 -7.10 11.61
N SER A 85 5.01 -8.35 11.29
CA SER A 85 6.32 -8.93 11.61
C SER A 85 7.39 -8.40 10.67
N GLN A 86 7.15 -8.39 9.36
CA GLN A 86 8.08 -7.82 8.37
C GLN A 86 8.40 -6.35 8.66
N VAL A 87 7.39 -5.54 8.96
CA VAL A 87 7.60 -4.13 9.35
C VAL A 87 8.47 -4.04 10.60
N ARG A 88 8.22 -4.85 11.63
CA ARG A 88 9.05 -4.84 12.84
C ARG A 88 10.50 -5.23 12.57
N GLU A 89 10.74 -6.25 11.75
CA GLU A 89 12.08 -6.69 11.35
C GLU A 89 12.83 -5.57 10.59
N ILE A 90 12.19 -4.96 9.60
CA ILE A 90 12.78 -3.84 8.83
C ILE A 90 13.06 -2.64 9.72
N PHE A 91 12.12 -2.25 10.60
CA PHE A 91 12.34 -1.14 11.52
C PHE A 91 13.43 -1.42 12.56
N ALA A 92 13.56 -2.67 13.03
CA ALA A 92 14.62 -3.04 13.96
C ALA A 92 16.00 -2.90 13.30
N ALA A 93 16.18 -3.50 12.11
CA ALA A 93 17.40 -3.38 11.32
C ALA A 93 17.70 -1.92 10.94
N GLY A 94 16.68 -1.19 10.45
CA GLY A 94 16.81 0.21 10.06
C GLY A 94 17.23 1.11 11.21
N LYS A 95 16.62 0.97 12.40
CA LYS A 95 17.01 1.75 13.59
C LYS A 95 18.42 1.44 14.06
N GLU A 96 18.86 0.18 13.95
CA GLU A 96 20.24 -0.18 14.26
C GLU A 96 21.20 0.50 13.29
N CYS A 97 20.91 0.46 11.99
CA CYS A 97 21.72 1.14 10.97
C CYS A 97 21.78 2.65 11.15
N MET A 98 20.65 3.29 11.49
CA MET A 98 20.63 4.71 11.79
C MET A 98 21.58 5.06 12.94
N ARG A 99 21.58 4.26 14.02
CA ARG A 99 22.52 4.46 15.14
C ARG A 99 23.97 4.28 14.70
N SER A 100 24.29 3.20 13.99
CA SER A 100 25.67 2.92 13.56
C SER A 100 26.23 3.96 12.59
N LEU A 101 25.36 4.52 11.74
CA LEU A 101 25.74 5.53 10.74
C LEU A 101 25.61 6.96 11.25
N ASN A 102 25.22 7.16 12.51
CA ASN A 102 24.93 8.47 13.11
C ASN A 102 23.84 9.27 12.36
N ILE A 103 22.88 8.59 11.73
CA ILE A 103 21.70 9.21 11.14
C ILE A 103 20.75 9.59 12.28
N PRO A 104 20.23 10.83 12.33
CA PRO A 104 19.30 11.25 13.38
C PRO A 104 18.09 10.33 13.48
N MET A 105 17.75 9.87 14.70
CA MET A 105 16.58 8.99 14.92
C MET A 105 15.23 9.63 14.55
N THR A 106 15.22 10.93 14.29
CA THR A 106 14.08 11.71 13.78
C THR A 106 13.97 11.69 12.25
N SER A 107 14.97 11.16 11.53
CA SER A 107 14.93 10.98 10.07
C SER A 107 13.86 9.95 9.70
N ASP A 108 13.19 10.18 8.57
CA ASP A 108 12.14 9.34 8.01
C ASP A 108 12.67 8.30 7.00
N ILE A 109 14.00 8.09 6.98
CA ILE A 109 14.67 7.25 5.98
C ILE A 109 14.12 5.81 5.94
N ILE A 110 13.73 5.25 7.10
CA ILE A 110 13.14 3.91 7.15
C ILE A 110 11.82 3.88 6.39
N GLU A 111 10.92 4.83 6.68
CA GLU A 111 9.62 4.94 6.04
C GLU A 111 9.75 5.25 4.55
N ARG A 112 10.67 6.16 4.17
CA ARG A 112 10.92 6.50 2.77
C ARG A 112 11.35 5.28 1.98
N VAL A 113 12.33 4.52 2.47
CA VAL A 113 12.79 3.29 1.81
C VAL A 113 11.69 2.22 1.83
N LEU A 114 11.10 1.92 2.99
CA LEU A 114 10.10 0.86 3.13
C LEU A 114 8.87 1.05 2.22
N TYR A 115 8.46 2.30 1.99
CA TYR A 115 7.28 2.61 1.18
C TYR A 115 7.60 3.24 -0.17
N ASN A 116 8.87 3.28 -0.56
CA ASN A 116 9.39 3.97 -1.75
C ASN A 116 8.80 5.38 -1.92
N ARG A 117 8.91 6.20 -0.87
CA ARG A 117 8.46 7.61 -0.85
C ARG A 117 9.66 8.52 -0.94
N ASP A 118 9.83 9.18 -2.08
CA ASP A 118 10.87 10.21 -2.28
C ASP A 118 12.26 9.73 -1.85
N VAL A 119 12.60 8.49 -2.24
CA VAL A 119 13.91 7.89 -1.96
C VAL A 119 14.93 8.55 -2.88
N VAL A 120 15.86 9.29 -2.29
CA VAL A 120 16.91 10.01 -3.01
C VAL A 120 18.20 9.20 -3.04
N LYS A 121 18.99 9.35 -4.11
CA LYS A 121 20.28 8.67 -4.27
C LYS A 121 21.42 9.54 -3.71
N ASP A 122 21.45 9.72 -2.39
CA ASP A 122 22.52 10.45 -1.69
C ASP A 122 23.41 9.52 -0.85
N GLU A 123 24.56 10.03 -0.39
CA GLU A 123 25.55 9.24 0.34
C GLU A 123 24.97 8.59 1.61
N GLU A 124 24.12 9.32 2.34
CA GLU A 124 23.45 8.81 3.55
C GLU A 124 22.53 7.63 3.22
N THR A 125 21.71 7.77 2.17
CA THR A 125 20.77 6.73 1.72
C THR A 125 21.51 5.50 1.21
N LEU A 126 22.59 5.68 0.45
CA LEU A 126 23.40 4.55 -0.03
C LEU A 126 24.05 3.78 1.13
N LYS A 127 24.59 4.48 2.15
CA LYS A 127 25.11 3.84 3.37
C LYS A 127 24.01 3.10 4.14
N TYR A 128 22.81 3.69 4.22
CA TYR A 128 21.65 3.05 4.85
C TYR A 128 21.24 1.76 4.10
N PHE A 129 21.21 1.78 2.77
CA PHE A 129 20.93 0.57 1.97
C PHE A 129 21.95 -0.53 2.22
N ASP A 130 23.24 -0.20 2.22
CA ASP A 130 24.31 -1.16 2.49
C ASP A 130 24.11 -1.81 3.87
N CYS A 131 23.99 -1.00 4.92
CA CYS A 131 23.80 -1.51 6.28
C CYS A 131 22.51 -2.32 6.43
N GLY A 132 21.38 -1.79 5.95
CA GLY A 132 20.06 -2.40 6.12
C GLY A 132 19.97 -3.76 5.42
N CYS A 133 20.47 -3.86 4.19
CA CYS A 133 20.41 -5.10 3.42
C CYS A 133 21.34 -6.17 3.99
N LYS A 134 22.51 -5.80 4.51
CA LYS A 134 23.38 -6.72 5.27
C LYS A 134 22.72 -7.21 6.57
N LYS A 135 22.09 -6.30 7.33
CA LYS A 135 21.39 -6.66 8.59
C LYS A 135 20.19 -7.58 8.36
N LEU A 136 19.52 -7.44 7.22
CA LEU A 136 18.41 -8.32 6.83
C LEU A 136 18.89 -9.63 6.17
N GLY A 137 20.20 -9.81 5.96
CA GLY A 137 20.77 -10.99 5.31
C GLY A 137 20.46 -11.09 3.82
N TRP A 138 20.18 -9.96 3.16
CA TRP A 138 19.90 -9.90 1.72
C TRP A 138 21.17 -9.71 0.90
N VAL A 139 22.28 -9.36 1.54
CA VAL A 139 23.60 -9.25 0.92
C VAL A 139 24.59 -10.00 1.80
N ASP A 140 25.48 -10.78 1.18
CA ASP A 140 26.57 -11.48 1.87
C ASP A 140 27.76 -10.56 2.22
N ASN A 141 28.81 -11.11 2.80
CA ASN A 141 30.00 -10.34 3.18
C ASN A 141 30.81 -9.88 1.97
N GLU A 142 30.66 -10.59 0.85
CA GLU A 142 31.31 -10.35 -0.43
C GLU A 142 30.56 -9.28 -1.26
N GLY A 143 29.38 -8.86 -0.81
CA GLY A 143 28.57 -7.83 -1.47
C GLY A 143 27.68 -8.37 -2.60
N ASN A 144 27.39 -9.66 -2.62
CA ASN A 144 26.44 -10.28 -3.55
C ASN A 144 25.05 -10.35 -2.94
N VAL A 145 24.04 -10.16 -3.79
CA VAL A 145 22.64 -10.25 -3.39
C VAL A 145 22.22 -11.71 -3.21
N LEU A 146 21.54 -11.99 -2.09
CA LEU A 146 21.02 -13.30 -1.72
C LEU A 146 19.50 -13.34 -1.95
N MET A 147 19.09 -14.00 -3.03
CA MET A 147 17.66 -14.06 -3.40
C MET A 147 16.82 -14.91 -2.43
N SER A 148 17.36 -16.02 -1.91
CA SER A 148 16.58 -16.95 -1.07
C SER A 148 16.03 -16.30 0.20
N PRO A 149 16.81 -15.55 1.00
CA PRO A 149 16.30 -14.80 2.15
C PRO A 149 15.23 -13.77 1.78
N MET A 150 15.37 -13.09 0.63
CA MET A 150 14.38 -12.13 0.15
C MET A 150 13.07 -12.85 -0.21
N VAL A 151 13.14 -13.94 -0.97
CA VAL A 151 11.97 -14.76 -1.33
C VAL A 151 11.24 -15.21 -0.07
N GLU A 152 11.95 -15.78 0.90
CA GLU A 152 11.35 -16.23 2.16
C GLU A 152 10.69 -15.06 2.92
N PHE A 153 11.38 -13.93 3.01
CA PHE A 153 10.87 -12.76 3.70
C PHE A 153 9.57 -12.26 3.07
N PHE A 154 9.56 -11.97 1.76
CA PHE A 154 8.40 -11.40 1.07
C PHE A 154 7.26 -12.42 0.88
N SER A 155 7.56 -13.72 0.81
CA SER A 155 6.53 -14.75 0.59
C SER A 155 5.64 -15.02 1.81
N ARG A 156 5.87 -14.36 2.94
CA ARG A 156 5.02 -14.48 4.15
C ARG A 156 3.59 -13.98 3.94
N ASN A 157 3.37 -13.09 2.97
CA ASN A 157 2.07 -12.49 2.65
C ASN A 157 1.81 -12.33 1.15
N VAL A 158 2.79 -12.69 0.31
CA VAL A 158 2.72 -12.61 -1.16
C VAL A 158 2.97 -14.00 -1.71
N PRO A 159 2.26 -14.45 -2.77
CA PRO A 159 2.55 -15.73 -3.40
C PRO A 159 4.02 -15.81 -3.82
N ARG A 160 4.71 -16.87 -3.39
CA ARG A 160 6.15 -17.06 -3.62
C ARG A 160 6.57 -16.85 -5.07
N LYS A 161 5.83 -17.42 -6.01
CA LYS A 161 6.09 -17.29 -7.45
C LYS A 161 6.09 -15.82 -7.91
N ALA A 162 5.18 -15.00 -7.41
CA ALA A 162 5.11 -13.58 -7.76
C ALA A 162 6.33 -12.80 -7.22
N VAL A 163 6.84 -13.17 -6.04
CA VAL A 163 8.08 -12.61 -5.49
C VAL A 163 9.28 -13.02 -6.33
N GLU A 164 9.42 -14.32 -6.61
CA GLU A 164 10.52 -14.86 -7.42
C GLU A 164 10.58 -14.21 -8.81
N GLU A 165 9.44 -14.05 -9.49
CA GLU A 165 9.36 -13.39 -10.80
C GLU A 165 9.84 -11.93 -10.77
N VAL A 166 9.53 -11.18 -9.70
CA VAL A 166 9.98 -9.78 -9.56
C VAL A 166 11.48 -9.73 -9.26
N LEU A 167 11.95 -10.56 -8.33
CA LEU A 167 13.36 -10.58 -7.93
C LEU A 167 14.27 -11.00 -9.08
N GLU A 168 13.90 -12.02 -9.86
CA GLU A 168 14.68 -12.43 -11.03
C GLU A 168 14.72 -11.35 -12.12
N LYS A 169 13.62 -10.63 -12.35
CA LYS A 169 13.61 -9.48 -13.28
C LYS A 169 14.54 -8.35 -12.83
N CYS A 170 14.65 -8.14 -11.52
CA CYS A 170 15.45 -7.06 -10.97
C CYS A 170 16.91 -7.43 -10.69
N LYS A 171 17.27 -8.71 -10.81
CA LYS A 171 18.65 -9.18 -10.59
C LYS A 171 19.68 -8.48 -11.46
N THR A 172 19.32 -8.12 -12.70
CA THR A 172 20.22 -7.39 -13.62
C THR A 172 20.44 -5.93 -13.21
N PHE A 173 19.60 -5.38 -12.34
CA PHE A 173 19.72 -4.02 -11.79
C PHE A 173 20.48 -4.00 -10.46
N PHE A 174 21.04 -5.15 -10.04
CA PHE A 174 22.00 -5.19 -8.94
C PHE A 174 23.39 -4.78 -9.45
N ASP A 175 23.51 -3.51 -9.83
CA ASP A 175 24.69 -2.91 -10.45
C ASP A 175 25.08 -1.59 -9.76
N GLY A 176 26.34 -1.19 -9.87
CA GLY A 176 26.84 0.03 -9.21
C GLY A 176 28.21 -0.12 -8.58
N ALA A 177 28.77 1.01 -8.13
CA ALA A 177 30.15 1.10 -7.65
C ALA A 177 30.36 0.44 -6.27
N ASN A 178 29.32 0.40 -5.44
CA ASN A 178 29.35 -0.20 -4.11
C ASN A 178 28.02 -0.90 -3.78
N VAL A 179 27.97 -1.65 -2.68
CA VAL A 179 26.79 -2.41 -2.26
C VAL A 179 25.56 -1.52 -2.07
N GLY A 180 25.74 -0.34 -1.48
CA GLY A 180 24.65 0.62 -1.26
C GLY A 180 24.01 1.05 -2.57
N GLU A 181 24.84 1.37 -3.58
CA GLU A 181 24.36 1.72 -4.91
C GLU A 181 23.66 0.55 -5.61
N LYS A 182 24.25 -0.66 -5.54
CA LYS A 182 23.63 -1.89 -6.09
C LYS A 182 22.26 -2.16 -5.49
N MET A 183 22.13 -2.06 -4.17
CA MET A 183 20.85 -2.27 -3.49
C MET A 183 19.86 -1.14 -3.75
N PHE A 184 20.32 0.11 -3.90
CA PHE A 184 19.46 1.21 -4.32
C PHE A 184 18.86 0.96 -5.71
N ASN A 185 19.69 0.60 -6.69
CA ASN A 185 19.23 0.34 -8.06
C ASN A 185 18.29 -0.88 -8.10
N PHE A 186 18.62 -1.96 -7.38
CA PHE A 186 17.75 -3.12 -7.23
C PHE A 186 16.41 -2.76 -6.59
N HIS A 187 16.42 -1.93 -5.55
CA HIS A 187 15.23 -1.45 -4.86
C HIS A 187 14.31 -0.65 -5.81
N GLN A 188 14.86 0.24 -6.63
CA GLN A 188 14.08 0.99 -7.61
C GLN A 188 13.37 0.05 -8.58
N CYS A 189 14.09 -0.93 -9.14
CA CYS A 189 13.47 -1.94 -9.99
C CYS A 189 12.38 -2.72 -9.25
N PHE A 190 12.63 -3.17 -8.02
CA PHE A 190 11.66 -3.95 -7.25
C PHE A 190 10.34 -3.21 -7.09
N PHE A 191 10.38 -1.92 -6.73
CA PHE A 191 9.16 -1.12 -6.57
C PHE A 191 8.47 -0.74 -7.87
N GLU A 192 9.20 -0.67 -8.98
CA GLU A 192 8.62 -0.48 -10.31
C GLU A 192 7.92 -1.75 -10.82
N GLN A 193 8.50 -2.92 -10.54
CA GLN A 193 8.01 -4.19 -11.07
C GLN A 193 6.96 -4.87 -10.19
N LYS A 194 6.96 -4.62 -8.87
CA LYS A 194 5.99 -5.27 -7.96
C LYS A 194 4.57 -4.81 -8.26
N LYS A 195 3.64 -5.77 -8.31
CA LYS A 195 2.20 -5.53 -8.56
C LYS A 195 1.32 -5.86 -7.35
N PHE A 196 1.95 -6.03 -6.19
CA PHE A 196 1.36 -6.53 -4.95
C PHE A 196 1.62 -5.57 -3.79
#